data_AF-A0A916G7I7-F1
#
_entry.id   AF-A0A916G7I7-F1
#
_cell.length_a   1.000
_cell.length_b   1.000
_cell.length_c   1.000
_cell.angle_alpha   90.00
_cell.angle_beta   90.00
_cell.angle_gamma   90.00
#
_symmetry.space_group_name_H-M   'P 1'
#
loop_
_entity.id
_entity.type
_entity.pdbx_description
1 polymer ?
#
loop_
_entity_poly.entity_id
_entity_poly.type
_entity_poly.pdbx_seq_one_letter_code
_entity_poly.pdbx_strand_id
1 'polypeptide(L)'
;MNSSNHFHWSRRPFGLLALSCAAGAALGQVATTPTMNTDALALALNPVGLSITAVSIHNGVSGQFGTFTNFELLPVTIRPGIVLSSGDVTDLTPIPGAGDPGYDPASPPAKVNNQMNPEPVRGHTPEFDAFGFTAGNIENFQGCYDVAALRIDFTLDNPSPIKFDFLFGSVEYPFWTSQFTDSFLVFLDGTTPSNQITLDFAGNAVQVGSSFAGLETTGDMNSAFSNPHGVIHHLTTTSPMLADGEHFLIFEIGDVNDHILDSAVFISNLRAEPGPEGTHETEDPPYVNCPHLNVQPVNTAACAESAASFSVSATGIPPLTYRWQIRTAPETWANLTTTPLALPCGGWAQASTPDAAATQITISPCAGVSTYRVRCRVANDCGDLNTNHVTLTILPDWDPACGGSGCDPDVNCDGSINGFDIEATEQAVNGDFSNFCQASADLNSDGAENGFDIETEEQRVNGAPC
;
A
#
# COMPACT_ATOMS: atom_id res chain seq x y z
N MET A 1 58.84 -61.35 3.81
CA MET A 1 57.72 -61.06 4.72
C MET A 1 57.51 -59.57 4.70
N ASN A 2 56.34 -59.13 4.20
CA ASN A 2 55.52 -57.97 4.60
C ASN A 2 56.18 -56.59 4.85
N SER A 3 55.67 -55.46 4.38
CA SER A 3 54.30 -55.11 3.97
C SER A 3 54.28 -53.86 3.08
N SER A 4 53.55 -53.90 1.98
CA SER A 4 53.19 -52.74 1.16
C SER A 4 52.00 -52.00 1.80
N ASN A 5 52.19 -50.76 2.25
CA ASN A 5 51.09 -49.92 2.73
C ASN A 5 50.45 -49.18 1.54
N HIS A 6 49.27 -49.63 1.14
CA HIS A 6 48.38 -48.90 0.24
C HIS A 6 47.68 -47.77 1.01
N PHE A 7 47.95 -46.52 0.63
CA PHE A 7 47.14 -45.37 1.04
C PHE A 7 45.90 -45.26 0.13
N HIS A 8 44.73 -45.52 0.69
CA HIS A 8 43.43 -45.24 0.07
C HIS A 8 43.16 -43.73 0.07
N TRP A 9 43.04 -43.12 -1.12
CA TRP A 9 42.51 -41.78 -1.28
C TRP A 9 40.96 -41.83 -1.22
N SER A 10 40.40 -41.32 -0.13
CA SER A 10 38.95 -41.04 -0.02
C SER A 10 38.66 -39.74 -0.79
N ARG A 11 37.95 -39.84 -1.92
CA ARG A 11 37.34 -38.68 -2.59
C ARG A 11 36.10 -38.28 -1.81
N ARG A 12 36.15 -37.15 -1.10
CA ARG A 12 34.95 -36.48 -0.58
C ARG A 12 34.31 -35.67 -1.72
N PRO A 13 32.99 -35.74 -1.94
CA PRO A 13 32.34 -34.88 -2.91
C PRO A 13 32.35 -33.43 -2.39
N PHE A 14 32.80 -32.51 -3.24
CA PHE A 14 32.63 -31.07 -3.04
C PHE A 14 31.13 -30.78 -3.06
N GLY A 15 30.55 -30.51 -1.90
CA GLY A 15 29.25 -29.88 -1.81
C GLY A 15 29.38 -28.44 -2.28
N LEU A 16 28.74 -28.11 -3.41
CA LEU A 16 28.46 -26.71 -3.75
C LEU A 16 27.58 -26.14 -2.62
N LEU A 17 28.17 -25.26 -1.80
CA LEU A 17 27.40 -24.41 -0.91
C LEU A 17 26.75 -23.35 -1.82
N ALA A 18 25.48 -23.57 -2.18
CA ALA A 18 24.67 -22.53 -2.80
C ALA A 18 24.47 -21.43 -1.76
N LEU A 19 25.19 -20.32 -1.91
CA LEU A 19 24.97 -19.11 -1.14
C LEU A 19 23.68 -18.46 -1.71
N SER A 20 22.53 -18.85 -1.18
CA SER A 20 21.28 -18.15 -1.44
C SER A 20 21.33 -16.82 -0.69
N CYS A 21 21.76 -15.75 -1.36
CA CYS A 21 21.44 -14.39 -0.92
C CYS A 21 19.93 -14.19 -1.12
N ALA A 22 19.14 -14.55 -0.12
CA ALA A 22 17.82 -13.98 0.05
C ALA A 22 18.05 -12.51 0.45
N ALA A 23 17.90 -11.60 -0.50
CA ALA A 23 17.72 -10.19 -0.18
C ALA A 23 16.33 -10.03 0.44
N GLY A 24 16.20 -10.41 1.71
CA GLY A 24 15.11 -9.91 2.54
C GLY A 24 15.31 -8.40 2.66
N ALA A 25 14.26 -7.63 2.41
CA ALA A 25 14.26 -6.24 2.83
C ALA A 25 14.61 -6.21 4.32
N ALA A 26 15.60 -5.40 4.71
CA ALA A 26 15.85 -5.17 6.13
C ALA A 26 14.59 -4.54 6.71
N LEU A 27 13.90 -5.25 7.61
CA LEU A 27 12.76 -4.68 8.33
C LEU A 27 13.26 -3.42 9.07
N GLY A 28 12.61 -2.29 8.79
CA GLY A 28 12.96 -0.99 9.34
C GLY A 28 12.16 -0.65 10.59
N GLN A 29 12.59 0.40 11.29
CA GLN A 29 11.75 1.10 12.27
C GLN A 29 10.65 1.89 11.55
N VAL A 30 9.68 2.41 12.30
CA VAL A 30 8.56 3.17 11.73
C VAL A 30 9.10 4.30 10.84
N ALA A 31 8.56 4.43 9.64
CA ALA A 31 8.88 5.52 8.73
C ALA A 31 7.63 6.39 8.60
N THR A 32 7.68 7.60 9.17
CA THR A 32 6.59 8.57 9.11
C THR A 32 6.83 9.59 7.99
N THR A 33 5.76 10.11 7.41
CA THR A 33 5.79 11.21 6.44
C THR A 33 4.74 12.24 6.84
N PRO A 34 5.15 13.37 7.45
CA PRO A 34 4.23 14.45 7.79
C PRO A 34 3.50 14.97 6.56
N THR A 35 2.19 15.14 6.65
CA THR A 35 1.38 15.65 5.56
C THR A 35 0.05 16.21 6.06
N MET A 36 -0.37 17.33 5.47
CA MET A 36 -1.72 17.89 5.61
C MET A 36 -2.56 17.60 4.36
N ASN A 37 -2.05 16.80 3.42
CA ASN A 37 -2.78 16.44 2.21
C ASN A 37 -3.84 15.39 2.54
N THR A 38 -5.09 15.82 2.54
CA THR A 38 -6.26 15.01 2.89
C THR A 38 -6.48 13.83 1.94
N ASP A 39 -6.12 13.94 0.66
CA ASP A 39 -6.21 12.83 -0.29
C ASP A 39 -5.18 11.74 0.02
N ALA A 40 -3.98 12.14 0.44
CA ALA A 40 -2.94 11.20 0.85
C ALA A 40 -3.34 10.47 2.14
N LEU A 41 -3.95 11.18 3.09
CA LEU A 41 -4.48 10.60 4.33
C LEU A 41 -5.65 9.64 4.05
N ALA A 42 -6.57 10.01 3.17
CA ALA A 42 -7.67 9.15 2.73
C ALA A 42 -7.16 7.85 2.10
N LEU A 43 -6.17 7.95 1.21
CA LEU A 43 -5.57 6.79 0.55
C LEU A 43 -4.84 5.87 1.54
N ALA A 44 -4.14 6.45 2.52
CA ALA A 44 -3.38 5.70 3.51
C ALA A 44 -4.26 4.88 4.46
N LEU A 45 -5.52 5.28 4.70
CA LEU A 45 -6.49 4.48 5.46
C LEU A 45 -6.87 3.16 4.77
N ASN A 46 -6.60 3.03 3.47
CA ASN A 46 -6.84 1.84 2.65
C ASN A 46 -8.24 1.24 2.86
N PRO A 47 -9.32 1.99 2.54
CA PRO A 47 -10.68 1.60 2.89
C PRO A 47 -11.13 0.33 2.17
N VAL A 48 -11.79 -0.59 2.90
CA VAL A 48 -12.36 -1.82 2.33
C VAL A 48 -13.85 -1.92 2.67
N GLY A 49 -14.70 -2.14 1.67
CA GLY A 49 -16.15 -2.29 1.88
C GLY A 49 -16.90 -0.98 2.20
N LEU A 50 -16.20 0.15 2.19
CA LEU A 50 -16.74 1.51 2.30
C LEU A 50 -16.01 2.45 1.34
N SER A 51 -16.61 3.59 1.04
CA SER A 51 -15.98 4.64 0.22
C SER A 51 -15.76 5.89 1.06
N ILE A 52 -14.51 6.31 1.24
CA ILE A 52 -14.19 7.61 1.86
C ILE A 52 -14.57 8.71 0.85
N THR A 53 -15.47 9.61 1.24
CA THR A 53 -15.95 10.70 0.40
C THR A 53 -15.20 12.00 0.64
N ALA A 54 -14.75 12.24 1.87
CA ALA A 54 -13.88 13.37 2.21
C ALA A 54 -13.02 13.09 3.44
N VAL A 55 -11.87 13.76 3.51
CA VAL A 55 -11.05 13.87 4.72
C VAL A 55 -10.81 15.35 4.98
N SER A 56 -10.91 15.78 6.23
CA SER A 56 -10.64 17.16 6.62
C SER A 56 -9.94 17.24 7.97
N ILE A 57 -9.03 18.20 8.10
CA ILE A 57 -8.40 18.52 9.39
C ILE A 57 -9.47 19.22 10.24
N HIS A 58 -9.92 18.54 11.29
CA HIS A 58 -10.94 19.04 12.20
C HIS A 58 -10.33 20.04 13.20
N ASN A 59 -9.13 19.75 13.70
CA ASN A 59 -8.30 20.63 14.54
C ASN A 59 -6.82 20.23 14.41
N GLY A 60 -5.90 21.14 14.72
CA GLY A 60 -4.46 20.86 14.70
C GLY A 60 -3.68 21.55 13.58
N VAL A 61 -2.35 21.37 13.58
CA VAL A 61 -1.40 22.08 12.74
C VAL A 61 -0.51 21.15 11.92
N SER A 62 0.27 21.73 11.00
CA SER A 62 1.24 20.97 10.20
C SER A 62 2.26 20.28 11.09
N GLY A 63 2.40 18.97 10.88
CA GLY A 63 3.32 18.07 11.58
C GLY A 63 2.65 17.22 12.66
N GLN A 64 1.41 17.51 13.07
CA GLN A 64 0.60 16.61 13.90
C GLN A 64 -0.04 15.45 13.11
N PHE A 65 0.00 15.52 11.78
CA PHE A 65 -0.62 14.55 10.87
C PHE A 65 0.39 13.98 9.88
N GLY A 66 0.30 12.69 9.62
CA GLY A 66 1.17 12.03 8.66
C GLY A 66 0.62 10.68 8.20
N THR A 67 1.38 10.06 7.30
CA THR A 67 1.27 8.63 7.01
C THR A 67 2.44 7.88 7.63
N PHE A 68 2.29 6.58 7.83
CA PHE A 68 3.38 5.74 8.33
C PHE A 68 3.48 4.40 7.59
N THR A 69 4.69 3.84 7.58
CA THR A 69 5.03 2.49 7.08
C THR A 69 6.04 1.83 8.02
N ASN A 70 6.40 0.57 7.76
CA ASN A 70 7.47 -0.17 8.47
C ASN A 70 7.26 -0.34 9.98
N PHE A 71 6.02 -0.48 10.45
CA PHE A 71 5.73 -0.88 11.83
C PHE A 71 5.72 -2.42 11.93
N GLU A 72 6.88 -3.03 11.71
CA GLU A 72 7.03 -4.45 11.39
C GLU A 72 7.97 -5.21 12.34
N LEU A 73 8.52 -4.57 13.38
CA LEU A 73 9.34 -5.25 14.37
C LEU A 73 8.48 -5.77 15.52
N LEU A 74 8.49 -7.08 15.76
CA LEU A 74 7.86 -7.68 16.94
C LEU A 74 8.38 -7.04 18.24
N PRO A 75 7.60 -7.00 19.33
CA PRO A 75 6.31 -7.67 19.54
C PRO A 75 5.09 -6.89 19.01
N VAL A 76 5.26 -5.63 18.60
CA VAL A 76 4.14 -4.76 18.19
C VAL A 76 4.23 -4.49 16.70
N THR A 77 3.20 -4.84 15.94
CA THR A 77 3.17 -4.62 14.49
C THR A 77 1.79 -4.17 14.05
N ILE A 78 1.71 -3.23 13.11
CA ILE A 78 0.46 -2.75 12.51
C ILE A 78 0.68 -2.47 11.02
N ARG A 79 -0.38 -2.58 10.21
CA ARG A 79 -0.33 -2.24 8.78
C ARG A 79 -0.01 -0.75 8.60
N PRO A 80 0.57 -0.34 7.45
CA PRO A 80 0.68 1.06 7.08
C PRO A 80 -0.66 1.79 7.16
N GLY A 81 -0.60 3.07 7.48
CA GLY A 81 -1.79 3.86 7.72
C GLY A 81 -1.50 5.34 7.94
N ILE A 82 -2.36 5.99 8.71
CA ILE A 82 -2.20 7.38 9.13
C ILE A 82 -1.69 7.45 10.56
N VAL A 83 -0.98 8.52 10.89
CA VAL A 83 -0.54 8.81 12.25
C VAL A 83 -1.01 10.21 12.64
N LEU A 84 -1.57 10.31 13.85
CA LEU A 84 -1.86 11.57 14.51
C LEU A 84 -1.01 11.67 15.78
N SER A 85 -0.54 12.85 16.13
CA SER A 85 0.17 13.11 17.38
C SER A 85 -0.31 14.41 17.99
N SER A 86 -0.35 14.48 19.33
CA SER A 86 -0.47 15.76 20.03
C SER A 86 0.77 16.65 19.79
N GLY A 87 1.92 16.01 19.49
CA GLY A 87 3.18 16.66 19.15
C GLY A 87 3.55 16.56 17.67
N ASP A 88 4.73 16.01 17.37
CA ASP A 88 5.32 16.01 16.03
C ASP A 88 5.49 14.59 15.46
N VAL A 89 4.92 14.34 14.27
CA VAL A 89 5.04 13.07 13.54
C VAL A 89 6.27 13.00 12.62
N THR A 90 7.12 14.04 12.58
CA THR A 90 8.26 14.14 11.65
C THR A 90 9.24 12.99 11.76
N ASP A 91 9.52 12.53 12.98
CA ASP A 91 10.32 11.33 13.21
C ASP A 91 9.86 10.67 14.49
N LEU A 92 9.13 9.57 14.34
CA LEU A 92 8.67 8.74 15.47
C LEU A 92 9.49 7.46 15.62
N THR A 93 10.72 7.38 15.08
CA THR A 93 11.62 6.25 15.35
C THR A 93 12.11 6.25 16.81
N PRO A 94 12.61 5.11 17.35
CA PRO A 94 13.07 4.99 18.73
C PRO A 94 14.01 6.12 19.15
N ILE A 95 13.80 6.60 20.38
CA ILE A 95 14.57 7.73 20.92
C ILE A 95 16.03 7.30 21.10
N PRO A 96 16.99 7.96 20.43
CA PRO A 96 18.40 7.62 20.59
C PRO A 96 18.84 7.80 22.05
N GLY A 97 19.47 6.77 22.62
CA GLY A 97 19.96 6.80 24.00
C GLY A 97 18.90 6.51 25.08
N ALA A 98 17.65 6.17 24.71
CA ALA A 98 16.62 5.81 25.69
C ALA A 98 16.99 4.62 26.61
N GLY A 99 17.90 3.76 26.15
CA GLY A 99 18.45 2.65 26.94
C GLY A 99 19.67 3.01 27.81
N ASP A 100 20.19 4.23 27.74
CA ASP A 100 21.38 4.64 28.48
C ASP A 100 21.07 4.89 29.96
N PRO A 101 21.97 4.56 30.91
CA PRO A 101 21.74 4.77 32.35
C PRO A 101 21.49 6.23 32.78
N GLY A 102 21.79 7.20 31.91
CA GLY A 102 21.59 8.63 32.15
C GLY A 102 20.34 9.20 31.48
N TYR A 103 19.54 8.37 30.80
CA TYR A 103 18.27 8.80 30.22
C TYR A 103 17.26 9.14 31.32
N ASP A 104 16.66 10.32 31.25
CA ASP A 104 15.57 10.72 32.13
C ASP A 104 14.23 10.52 31.41
N PRO A 105 13.51 9.41 31.67
CA PRO A 105 12.21 9.17 31.07
C PRO A 105 11.12 10.16 31.47
N ALA A 106 11.30 10.93 32.55
CA ALA A 106 10.36 11.98 32.94
C ALA A 106 10.59 13.29 32.16
N SER A 107 11.65 13.38 31.35
CA SER A 107 11.98 14.54 30.51
C SER A 107 12.65 14.09 29.21
N PRO A 108 11.94 13.33 28.35
CA PRO A 108 12.48 12.81 27.10
C PRO A 108 12.85 13.95 26.12
N PRO A 109 13.75 13.68 25.16
CA PRO A 109 14.14 14.65 24.14
C PRO A 109 12.94 15.19 23.36
N ALA A 110 13.05 16.43 22.88
CA ALA A 110 12.02 17.15 22.12
C ALA A 110 11.65 16.54 20.75
N LYS A 111 12.09 15.32 20.44
CA LYS A 111 11.83 14.65 19.16
C LYS A 111 10.33 14.37 18.95
N VAL A 112 9.65 13.96 20.01
CA VAL A 112 8.19 13.72 20.02
C VAL A 112 7.45 15.00 20.44
N ASN A 113 8.06 15.75 21.37
CA ASN A 113 7.42 16.85 22.09
C ASN A 113 7.46 18.21 21.38
N ASN A 114 7.62 18.23 20.05
CA ASN A 114 7.93 19.44 19.29
C ASN A 114 6.76 19.85 18.40
N GLN A 115 5.55 20.02 18.94
CA GLN A 115 4.53 20.82 18.27
C GLN A 115 3.37 21.18 19.18
N MET A 116 2.72 22.28 18.81
CA MET A 116 1.91 23.20 19.63
C MET A 116 2.71 23.96 20.70
N ASN A 117 2.87 25.27 20.45
CA ASN A 117 3.52 26.20 21.36
C ASN A 117 2.45 26.76 22.32
N PRO A 118 2.71 26.85 23.64
CA PRO A 118 1.71 27.18 24.62
C PRO A 118 1.23 28.60 24.43
N GLU A 119 -0.09 28.73 24.34
CA GLU A 119 -0.83 29.97 24.46
C GLU A 119 -0.71 30.99 23.29
N PRO A 120 -1.82 31.68 22.97
CA PRO A 120 -3.11 31.65 23.66
C PRO A 120 -4.13 30.70 23.01
N VAL A 121 -3.73 29.89 22.03
CA VAL A 121 -4.67 29.00 21.34
C VAL A 121 -4.72 27.70 22.12
N ARG A 122 -5.77 27.52 22.93
CA ARG A 122 -6.10 26.18 23.44
C ARG A 122 -6.40 25.33 22.21
N GLY A 123 -5.52 24.40 21.88
CA GLY A 123 -5.73 23.43 20.82
C GLY A 123 -6.73 22.35 21.19
N HIS A 124 -7.73 22.63 22.04
CA HIS A 124 -8.77 21.69 22.40
C HIS A 124 -9.82 21.57 21.29
N THR A 125 -10.61 20.50 21.32
CA THR A 125 -11.91 20.45 20.65
C THR A 125 -13.04 20.42 21.71
N PRO A 126 -14.19 21.08 21.46
CA PRO A 126 -15.30 21.07 22.41
C PRO A 126 -15.78 19.68 22.83
N GLU A 127 -15.73 18.71 21.91
CA GLU A 127 -16.13 17.33 22.13
C GLU A 127 -15.16 16.53 22.99
N PHE A 128 -13.84 16.73 22.81
CA PHE A 128 -12.82 16.14 23.68
C PHE A 128 -13.02 16.60 25.12
N ASP A 129 -13.16 17.91 25.34
CA ASP A 129 -13.41 18.47 26.66
C ASP A 129 -14.72 17.97 27.26
N ALA A 130 -15.81 17.92 26.46
CA ALA A 130 -17.10 17.43 26.93
C ALA A 130 -17.03 15.95 27.37
N PHE A 131 -16.29 15.12 26.64
CA PHE A 131 -16.05 13.73 27.02
C PHE A 131 -15.16 13.64 28.27
N GLY A 132 -14.04 14.38 28.32
CA GLY A 132 -13.11 14.35 29.44
C GLY A 132 -13.71 14.85 30.76
N PHE A 133 -14.57 15.87 30.73
CA PHE A 133 -15.30 16.35 31.93
C PHE A 133 -16.41 15.40 32.39
N THR A 134 -16.75 14.36 31.63
CA THR A 134 -17.69 13.34 32.09
C THR A 134 -16.98 12.43 33.10
N ALA A 135 -17.56 12.31 34.30
CA ALA A 135 -16.90 11.64 35.41
C ALA A 135 -16.55 10.18 35.10
N GLY A 136 -15.27 9.84 35.21
CA GLY A 136 -14.73 8.50 34.97
C GLY A 136 -14.14 8.29 33.57
N ASN A 137 -14.44 9.18 32.61
CA ASN A 137 -14.07 8.96 31.22
C ASN A 137 -12.56 9.14 30.93
N ILE A 138 -11.93 10.14 31.55
CA ILE A 138 -10.49 10.41 31.45
C ILE A 138 -9.96 10.66 32.87
N GLU A 139 -8.87 9.99 33.23
CA GLU A 139 -8.30 10.08 34.58
C GLU A 139 -7.83 11.52 34.91
N ASN A 140 -8.30 12.07 36.04
CA ASN A 140 -7.93 13.41 36.55
C ASN A 140 -8.05 14.57 35.54
N PHE A 141 -8.96 14.49 34.57
CA PHE A 141 -9.11 15.51 33.52
C PHE A 141 -9.45 16.92 34.05
N GLN A 142 -8.74 17.91 33.51
CA GLN A 142 -8.88 19.35 33.76
C GLN A 142 -8.92 20.16 32.46
N GLY A 143 -8.53 19.56 31.33
CA GLY A 143 -8.59 20.12 29.98
C GLY A 143 -7.61 19.41 29.06
N CYS A 144 -7.76 19.62 27.76
CA CYS A 144 -6.74 19.25 26.77
C CYS A 144 -6.13 20.50 26.15
N TYR A 145 -4.88 20.41 25.71
CA TYR A 145 -4.15 21.57 25.18
C TYR A 145 -3.76 21.41 23.72
N ASP A 146 -3.41 20.20 23.29
CA ASP A 146 -2.86 19.96 21.96
C ASP A 146 -3.60 18.83 21.21
N VAL A 147 -4.88 19.05 20.90
CA VAL A 147 -5.70 18.06 20.19
C VAL A 147 -5.43 18.09 18.69
N ALA A 148 -4.89 17.01 18.14
CA ALA A 148 -4.93 16.75 16.71
C ALA A 148 -6.21 15.99 16.37
N ALA A 149 -7.07 16.58 15.52
CA ALA A 149 -8.34 15.98 15.14
C ALA A 149 -8.49 15.85 13.62
N LEU A 150 -8.83 14.65 13.14
CA LEU A 150 -9.05 14.34 11.73
C LEU A 150 -10.46 13.80 11.52
N ARG A 151 -11.23 14.46 10.65
CA ARG A 151 -12.56 14.00 10.24
C ARG A 151 -12.49 13.19 8.95
N ILE A 152 -13.15 12.03 8.95
CA ILE A 152 -13.29 11.12 7.81
C ILE A 152 -14.78 10.98 7.50
N ASP A 153 -15.23 11.51 6.36
CA ASP A 153 -16.57 11.29 5.83
C ASP A 153 -16.54 10.09 4.87
N PHE A 154 -17.53 9.19 4.98
CA PHE A 154 -17.60 7.98 4.16
C PHE A 154 -19.03 7.55 3.86
N THR A 155 -19.18 6.65 2.88
CA THR A 155 -20.46 6.03 2.53
C THR A 155 -20.39 4.51 2.59
N LEU A 156 -21.51 3.91 3.01
CA LEU A 156 -21.76 2.47 2.95
C LEU A 156 -22.81 2.16 1.89
N ASP A 157 -22.49 1.23 0.98
CA ASP A 157 -23.45 0.75 -0.03
C ASP A 157 -24.51 -0.18 0.56
N ASN A 158 -24.19 -0.81 1.71
CA ASN A 158 -25.07 -1.72 2.43
C ASN A 158 -24.87 -1.51 3.95
N PRO A 159 -25.91 -1.75 4.78
CA PRO A 159 -25.76 -1.71 6.23
C PRO A 159 -24.63 -2.61 6.72
N SER A 160 -23.70 -2.05 7.49
CA SER A 160 -22.55 -2.76 8.05
C SER A 160 -21.99 -2.01 9.25
N PRO A 161 -21.45 -2.70 10.27
CA PRO A 161 -20.48 -2.07 11.15
C PRO A 161 -19.22 -1.67 10.37
N ILE A 162 -18.45 -0.75 10.94
CA ILE A 162 -17.09 -0.46 10.50
C ILE A 162 -16.08 -0.84 11.58
N LYS A 163 -14.85 -1.10 11.15
CA LYS A 163 -13.69 -1.40 11.98
C LYS A 163 -12.50 -0.56 11.57
N PHE A 164 -11.64 -0.25 12.52
CA PHE A 164 -10.28 0.22 12.26
C PHE A 164 -9.37 -0.32 13.34
N ASP A 165 -8.11 -0.51 12.99
CA ASP A 165 -7.11 -1.00 13.91
C ASP A 165 -6.15 0.14 14.28
N PHE A 166 -5.65 0.14 15.51
CA PHE A 166 -4.76 1.18 15.97
C PHE A 166 -3.74 0.73 17.03
N LEU A 167 -2.68 1.52 17.17
CA LEU A 167 -1.74 1.52 18.28
C LEU A 167 -1.75 2.90 18.94
N PHE A 168 -1.61 2.95 20.26
CA PHE A 168 -1.49 4.21 21.00
C PHE A 168 -0.21 4.20 21.83
N GLY A 169 0.69 5.13 21.56
CA GLY A 169 1.97 5.26 22.26
C GLY A 169 2.08 6.60 22.95
N SER A 170 2.67 6.60 24.15
CA SER A 170 2.89 7.80 24.95
C SER A 170 4.27 7.80 25.58
N VAL A 171 4.97 8.93 25.49
CA VAL A 171 6.26 9.13 26.18
C VAL A 171 6.08 9.49 27.67
N GLU A 172 4.87 9.76 28.11
CA GLU A 172 4.53 10.00 29.51
C GLU A 172 4.69 8.75 30.40
N TYR A 173 4.52 7.58 29.79
CA TYR A 173 4.70 6.32 30.48
C TYR A 173 6.17 6.11 30.89
N PRO A 174 6.45 5.63 32.12
CA PRO A 174 5.52 5.23 33.19
C PRO A 174 5.23 6.30 34.26
N PHE A 175 5.64 7.55 34.08
CA PHE A 175 5.69 8.53 35.17
C PHE A 175 4.42 9.39 35.30
N TRP A 176 3.81 9.78 34.19
CA TRP A 176 2.77 10.81 34.17
C TRP A 176 1.36 10.26 33.86
N THR A 177 1.23 8.92 33.89
CA THR A 177 0.04 8.12 33.55
C THR A 177 -1.10 8.20 34.57
N SER A 178 -1.25 9.31 35.27
CA SER A 178 -2.43 9.58 36.10
C SER A 178 -2.77 11.07 36.12
N GLN A 179 -1.78 11.96 35.97
CA GLN A 179 -1.98 13.41 36.05
C GLN A 179 -2.04 14.09 34.69
N PHE A 180 -1.35 13.55 33.69
CA PHE A 180 -1.24 14.15 32.36
C PHE A 180 -1.60 13.15 31.26
N THR A 181 -2.21 12.02 31.62
CA THR A 181 -2.41 10.88 30.72
C THR A 181 -3.16 11.22 29.43
N ASP A 182 -2.40 11.33 28.36
CA ASP A 182 -2.90 11.60 27.02
C ASP A 182 -3.97 10.59 26.60
N SER A 183 -4.91 11.08 25.80
CA SER A 183 -6.10 10.29 25.43
C SER A 183 -6.35 10.27 23.94
N PHE A 184 -6.74 9.09 23.45
CA PHE A 184 -7.26 8.89 22.10
C PHE A 184 -8.77 8.66 22.14
N LEU A 185 -9.50 9.43 21.33
CA LEU A 185 -10.96 9.39 21.22
C LEU A 185 -11.38 9.26 19.76
N VAL A 186 -12.50 8.58 19.55
CA VAL A 186 -13.12 8.48 18.23
C VAL A 186 -14.61 8.68 18.33
N PHE A 187 -15.13 9.68 17.63
CA PHE A 187 -16.55 9.98 17.58
C PHE A 187 -17.18 9.52 16.26
N LEU A 188 -18.37 8.93 16.35
CA LEU A 188 -19.15 8.43 15.21
C LEU A 188 -20.51 9.14 15.13
N ASP A 189 -20.80 9.73 13.96
CA ASP A 189 -22.08 10.39 13.62
C ASP A 189 -22.61 11.39 14.66
N GLY A 190 -21.69 12.07 15.35
CA GLY A 190 -22.00 13.10 16.32
C GLY A 190 -20.78 13.41 17.18
N THR A 191 -20.91 14.37 18.09
CA THR A 191 -19.82 14.89 18.91
C THR A 191 -20.16 14.93 20.40
N THR A 192 -21.24 14.25 20.80
CA THR A 192 -21.60 14.12 22.22
C THR A 192 -20.84 12.95 22.85
N PRO A 193 -20.70 12.89 24.19
CA PRO A 193 -19.98 11.78 24.82
C PRO A 193 -20.53 10.38 24.49
N SER A 194 -21.82 10.26 24.16
CA SER A 194 -22.43 8.99 23.72
C SER A 194 -22.08 8.58 22.29
N ASN A 195 -21.46 9.46 21.50
CA ASN A 195 -20.98 9.17 20.15
C ASN A 195 -19.55 8.59 20.14
N GLN A 196 -18.88 8.56 21.29
CA GLN A 196 -17.54 8.00 21.40
C GLN A 196 -17.62 6.46 21.30
N ILE A 197 -16.83 5.84 20.42
CA ILE A 197 -16.86 4.38 20.16
C ILE A 197 -15.58 3.63 20.54
N THR A 198 -14.51 4.33 20.88
CA THR A 198 -13.21 3.76 21.26
C THR A 198 -13.00 3.84 22.77
N LEU A 199 -13.58 2.87 23.50
CA LEU A 199 -13.56 2.80 24.96
C LEU A 199 -13.02 1.46 25.45
N ASP A 200 -12.43 1.46 26.63
CA ASP A 200 -12.16 0.22 27.36
C ASP A 200 -13.46 -0.42 27.91
N PHE A 201 -13.35 -1.60 28.52
CA PHE A 201 -14.50 -2.32 29.10
C PHE A 201 -15.19 -1.59 30.26
N ALA A 202 -14.53 -0.60 30.87
CA ALA A 202 -15.09 0.24 31.94
C ALA A 202 -15.73 1.53 31.38
N GLY A 203 -15.60 1.80 30.09
CA GLY A 203 -16.12 2.99 29.43
C GLY A 203 -15.15 4.18 29.44
N ASN A 204 -13.87 3.95 29.74
CA ASN A 204 -12.84 4.99 29.76
C ASN A 204 -12.20 5.16 28.38
N ALA A 205 -11.61 6.32 28.12
CA ALA A 205 -10.82 6.56 26.91
C ALA A 205 -9.57 5.66 26.86
N VAL A 206 -8.97 5.58 25.67
CA VAL A 206 -7.65 4.97 25.48
C VAL A 206 -6.58 5.88 26.06
N GLN A 207 -5.87 5.38 27.05
CA GLN A 207 -4.90 6.06 27.92
C GLN A 207 -3.80 5.08 28.35
N VAL A 208 -2.53 5.31 27.97
CA VAL A 208 -1.41 4.40 28.33
C VAL A 208 -1.21 4.40 29.84
N GLY A 209 -1.22 3.23 30.47
CA GLY A 209 -0.97 3.06 31.90
C GLY A 209 -2.19 3.26 32.81
N SER A 210 -3.31 3.74 32.26
CA SER A 210 -4.59 3.92 32.99
C SER A 210 -5.70 3.00 32.47
N SER A 211 -5.73 2.73 31.17
CA SER A 211 -6.77 1.93 30.48
C SER A 211 -6.12 0.77 29.72
N PHE A 212 -6.91 -0.26 29.38
CA PHE A 212 -6.40 -1.45 28.68
C PHE A 212 -5.24 -2.16 29.41
N ALA A 213 -5.26 -2.12 30.75
CA ALA A 213 -4.21 -2.67 31.60
C ALA A 213 -3.86 -4.12 31.24
N GLY A 214 -2.56 -4.37 31.03
CA GLY A 214 -2.02 -5.66 30.61
C GLY A 214 -1.75 -5.76 29.11
N LEU A 215 -2.17 -4.75 28.32
CA LEU A 215 -1.87 -4.63 26.89
C LEU A 215 -0.76 -3.62 26.61
N GLU A 216 -0.31 -2.88 27.63
CA GLU A 216 0.84 -2.00 27.50
C GLU A 216 2.14 -2.78 27.43
N THR A 217 3.05 -2.34 26.57
CA THR A 217 4.39 -2.90 26.45
C THR A 217 5.42 -1.80 26.24
N THR A 218 6.57 -1.95 26.90
CA THR A 218 7.78 -1.17 26.61
C THR A 218 8.69 -1.90 25.61
N GLY A 219 8.33 -3.13 25.22
CA GLY A 219 9.10 -3.97 24.31
C GLY A 219 9.03 -3.54 22.85
N ASP A 220 8.28 -2.48 22.52
CA ASP A 220 8.28 -1.92 21.17
C ASP A 220 9.70 -1.60 20.70
N MET A 221 9.98 -1.91 19.45
CA MET A 221 11.26 -1.63 18.78
C MET A 221 11.10 -0.73 17.55
N ASN A 222 9.86 -0.35 17.22
CA ASN A 222 9.55 0.38 16.00
C ASN A 222 9.60 1.88 16.22
N SER A 223 9.20 2.37 17.40
CA SER A 223 8.81 3.75 17.59
C SER A 223 9.49 4.44 18.77
N ALA A 224 9.31 5.76 18.87
CA ALA A 224 9.77 6.60 19.97
C ALA A 224 9.23 6.16 21.35
N PHE A 225 8.16 5.36 21.35
CA PHE A 225 7.48 4.85 22.54
C PHE A 225 8.04 3.50 23.02
N SER A 226 9.18 3.06 22.47
CA SER A 226 9.98 1.94 23.00
C SER A 226 10.46 2.20 24.44
N ASN A 227 10.94 1.16 25.11
CA ASN A 227 11.49 1.23 26.46
C ASN A 227 12.42 2.45 26.66
N PRO A 228 12.16 3.30 27.67
CA PRO A 228 11.30 3.05 28.83
C PRO A 228 9.84 3.49 28.69
N HIS A 229 9.45 4.02 27.54
CA HIS A 229 8.08 4.48 27.26
C HIS A 229 7.15 3.32 26.92
N GLY A 230 5.87 3.62 26.69
CA GLY A 230 4.82 2.62 26.56
C GLY A 230 3.98 2.76 25.30
N VAL A 231 3.65 1.62 24.71
CA VAL A 231 2.63 1.47 23.66
C VAL A 231 1.56 0.50 24.15
N ILE A 232 0.29 0.85 23.98
CA ILE A 232 -0.81 -0.11 24.04
C ILE A 232 -0.76 -0.96 22.77
N HIS A 233 -0.79 -2.28 22.92
CA HIS A 233 -0.76 -3.26 21.82
C HIS A 233 -1.85 -3.00 20.76
N HIS A 234 -1.77 -3.75 19.67
CA HIS A 234 -2.68 -3.64 18.53
C HIS A 234 -4.14 -3.88 18.94
N LEU A 235 -4.94 -2.82 18.92
CA LEU A 235 -6.37 -2.82 19.22
C LEU A 235 -7.19 -2.66 17.95
N THR A 236 -8.43 -3.15 17.98
CA THR A 236 -9.44 -2.91 16.95
C THR A 236 -10.69 -2.35 17.59
N THR A 237 -11.18 -1.22 17.09
CA THR A 237 -12.53 -0.71 17.42
C THR A 237 -13.51 -1.12 16.35
N THR A 238 -14.63 -1.74 16.75
CA THR A 238 -15.78 -2.02 15.87
C THR A 238 -16.97 -1.17 16.29
N SER A 239 -17.57 -0.44 15.35
CA SER A 239 -18.78 0.35 15.60
C SER A 239 -20.01 -0.54 15.84
N PRO A 240 -21.12 0.02 16.34
CA PRO A 240 -22.44 -0.57 16.15
C PRO A 240 -22.78 -0.76 14.67
N MET A 241 -23.83 -1.51 14.37
CA MET A 241 -24.37 -1.62 13.01
C MET A 241 -24.80 -0.25 12.49
N LEU A 242 -24.24 0.15 11.34
CA LEU A 242 -24.64 1.36 10.63
C LEU A 242 -25.59 1.03 9.48
N ALA A 243 -26.40 2.01 9.09
CA ALA A 243 -27.23 1.92 7.91
C ALA A 243 -26.36 2.05 6.64
N ASP A 244 -26.95 1.79 5.47
CA ASP A 244 -26.39 2.30 4.22
C ASP A 244 -26.52 3.85 4.17
N GLY A 245 -25.62 4.49 3.43
CA GLY A 245 -25.60 5.95 3.28
C GLY A 245 -24.36 6.62 3.89
N GLU A 246 -24.47 7.91 4.16
CA GLU A 246 -23.39 8.78 4.62
C GLU A 246 -23.18 8.71 6.13
N HIS A 247 -21.92 8.63 6.53
CA HIS A 247 -21.45 8.56 7.91
C HIS A 247 -20.14 9.34 8.07
N PHE A 248 -19.75 9.64 9.31
CA PHE A 248 -18.43 10.21 9.57
C PHE A 248 -17.80 9.74 10.88
N LEU A 249 -16.47 9.70 10.88
CA LEU A 249 -15.62 9.55 12.07
C LEU A 249 -14.86 10.85 12.35
N ILE A 250 -14.58 11.12 13.62
CA ILE A 250 -13.58 12.10 14.05
C ILE A 250 -12.57 11.38 14.94
N PHE A 251 -11.33 11.22 14.46
CA PHE A 251 -10.21 10.72 15.24
C PHE A 251 -9.56 11.88 15.98
N GLU A 252 -9.40 11.78 17.30
CA GLU A 252 -8.79 12.82 18.12
C GLU A 252 -7.75 12.24 19.06
N ILE A 253 -6.56 12.82 19.08
CA ILE A 253 -5.55 12.58 20.10
C ILE A 253 -5.23 13.91 20.75
N GLY A 254 -5.15 13.95 22.08
CA GLY A 254 -4.90 15.18 22.81
C GLY A 254 -3.95 14.97 23.98
N ASP A 255 -3.08 15.96 24.16
CA ASP A 255 -2.31 16.15 25.38
C ASP A 255 -3.27 16.58 26.51
N VAL A 256 -3.30 15.78 27.57
CA VAL A 256 -4.23 15.95 28.68
C VAL A 256 -3.54 16.69 29.83
N ASN A 257 -4.19 17.74 30.32
CA ASN A 257 -3.82 18.53 31.49
C ASN A 257 -2.53 19.36 31.38
N ASP A 258 -1.65 19.13 30.42
CA ASP A 258 -0.62 20.09 30.01
C ASP A 258 -0.33 20.07 28.49
N HIS A 259 0.87 20.50 28.08
CA HIS A 259 1.33 20.61 26.68
C HIS A 259 2.75 20.01 26.54
N ILE A 260 3.14 19.17 27.50
CA ILE A 260 4.49 18.68 27.69
C ILE A 260 4.42 17.16 27.69
N LEU A 261 5.18 16.58 26.76
CA LEU A 261 5.26 15.14 26.51
C LEU A 261 4.07 14.69 25.65
N ASP A 262 4.39 14.26 24.44
CA ASP A 262 3.37 13.99 23.46
C ASP A 262 3.15 12.50 23.20
N SER A 263 1.95 12.19 22.75
CA SER A 263 1.54 10.86 22.33
C SER A 263 1.29 10.80 20.83
N ALA A 264 1.25 9.58 20.29
CA ALA A 264 0.80 9.34 18.93
C ALA A 264 -0.11 8.12 18.83
N VAL A 265 -1.05 8.20 17.90
CA VAL A 265 -1.90 7.09 17.49
C VAL A 265 -1.60 6.73 16.04
N PHE A 266 -1.33 5.44 15.81
CA PHE A 266 -1.14 4.87 14.47
C PHE A 266 -2.41 4.13 14.09
N ILE A 267 -3.11 4.54 13.02
CA ILE A 267 -4.42 4.02 12.64
C ILE A 267 -4.34 3.40 11.25
N SER A 268 -4.90 2.19 11.07
CA SER A 268 -4.91 1.47 9.81
C SER A 268 -6.21 0.69 9.57
N ASN A 269 -6.36 0.14 8.35
CA ASN A 269 -7.33 -0.90 8.02
C ASN A 269 -8.80 -0.53 8.30
N LEU A 270 -9.20 0.69 7.90
CA LEU A 270 -10.58 1.15 8.00
C LEU A 270 -11.46 0.33 7.05
N ARG A 271 -12.42 -0.44 7.57
CA ARG A 271 -13.17 -1.42 6.78
C ARG A 271 -14.61 -1.59 7.24
N ALA A 272 -15.52 -1.88 6.32
CA ALA A 272 -16.89 -2.29 6.62
C ALA A 272 -16.93 -3.82 6.76
N GLU A 273 -17.02 -4.29 8.00
CA GLU A 273 -16.93 -5.72 8.31
C GLU A 273 -17.62 -6.04 9.65
N PRO A 274 -18.37 -7.15 9.77
CA PRO A 274 -18.95 -7.57 11.05
C PRO A 274 -17.90 -7.92 12.11
N GLY A 275 -18.14 -7.58 13.37
CA GLY A 275 -17.29 -7.97 14.50
C GLY A 275 -17.93 -7.68 15.85
N PRO A 276 -17.25 -8.03 16.96
CA PRO A 276 -17.70 -7.66 18.29
C PRO A 276 -17.61 -6.15 18.47
N GLU A 277 -18.74 -5.51 18.79
CA GLU A 277 -18.81 -4.07 19.07
C GLU A 277 -17.86 -3.67 20.21
N GLY A 278 -17.27 -2.48 20.11
CA GLY A 278 -16.35 -1.91 21.08
C GLY A 278 -14.88 -2.09 20.70
N THR A 279 -13.99 -1.82 21.64
CA THR A 279 -12.53 -1.87 21.43
C THR A 279 -11.94 -3.07 22.15
N HIS A 280 -11.24 -3.91 21.39
CA HIS A 280 -10.67 -5.17 21.87
C HIS A 280 -9.24 -5.33 21.36
N GLU A 281 -8.48 -6.24 21.97
CA GLU A 281 -7.28 -6.79 21.34
C GLU A 281 -7.61 -7.22 19.91
N THR A 282 -6.73 -6.90 18.97
CA THR A 282 -6.97 -7.31 17.59
C THR A 282 -6.94 -8.83 17.49
N GLU A 283 -7.87 -9.38 16.70
CA GLU A 283 -7.82 -10.78 16.27
C GLU A 283 -6.98 -10.95 15.00
N ASP A 284 -6.54 -9.83 14.39
CA ASP A 284 -5.69 -9.86 13.21
C ASP A 284 -4.30 -10.41 13.59
N PRO A 285 -3.75 -11.38 12.83
CA PRO A 285 -2.40 -11.86 13.08
C PRO A 285 -1.38 -10.72 12.89
N PRO A 286 -0.20 -10.79 13.57
CA PRO A 286 0.85 -9.79 13.42
C PRO A 286 1.14 -9.45 11.96
N TYR A 287 1.27 -8.15 11.63
CA TYR A 287 1.40 -7.69 10.25
C TYR A 287 2.64 -8.26 9.52
N VAL A 288 3.68 -8.62 10.26
CA VAL A 288 4.83 -9.38 9.73
C VAL A 288 4.46 -10.72 9.08
N ASN A 289 3.31 -11.26 9.45
CA ASN A 289 2.80 -12.52 8.92
C ASN A 289 2.04 -12.33 7.61
N CYS A 290 1.60 -11.11 7.29
CA CYS A 290 0.91 -10.80 6.04
C CYS A 290 1.84 -10.90 4.82
N PRO A 291 1.28 -10.98 3.59
CA PRO A 291 2.09 -10.96 2.40
C PRO A 291 2.79 -9.60 2.24
N HIS A 292 4.07 -9.64 1.92
CA HIS A 292 4.93 -8.49 1.68
C HIS A 292 5.65 -8.65 0.34
N LEU A 293 5.60 -7.65 -0.53
CA LEU A 293 6.22 -7.74 -1.86
C LEU A 293 7.70 -7.34 -1.82
N ASN A 294 8.60 -8.28 -2.14
CA ASN A 294 10.02 -8.01 -2.27
C ASN A 294 10.39 -7.58 -3.69
N VAL A 295 9.69 -8.13 -4.70
CA VAL A 295 9.92 -7.81 -6.11
C VAL A 295 8.57 -7.68 -6.82
N GLN A 296 8.34 -6.50 -7.42
CA GLN A 296 7.18 -6.24 -8.28
C GLN A 296 7.39 -6.85 -9.67
N PRO A 297 6.32 -7.26 -10.37
CA PRO A 297 6.43 -7.57 -11.80
C PRO A 297 6.86 -6.32 -12.58
N VAL A 298 7.38 -6.55 -13.79
CA VAL A 298 7.84 -5.49 -14.70
C VAL A 298 7.04 -5.49 -16.00
N ASN A 299 7.00 -4.34 -16.68
CA ASN A 299 6.41 -4.23 -18.01
C ASN A 299 7.15 -5.15 -18.99
N THR A 300 6.39 -5.80 -19.87
CA THR A 300 6.91 -6.78 -20.83
C THR A 300 6.26 -6.56 -22.19
N ALA A 301 6.96 -6.92 -23.26
CA ALA A 301 6.39 -6.99 -24.60
C ALA A 301 6.44 -8.43 -25.11
N ALA A 302 5.43 -8.84 -25.87
CA ALA A 302 5.40 -10.13 -26.56
C ALA A 302 4.56 -10.02 -27.82
N CYS A 303 4.79 -10.94 -28.75
CA CYS A 303 3.98 -11.04 -29.95
C CYS A 303 2.58 -11.56 -29.65
N ALA A 304 1.63 -11.29 -30.54
CA ALA A 304 0.30 -11.86 -30.44
C ALA A 304 0.36 -13.38 -30.27
N GLU A 305 -0.43 -13.90 -29.33
CA GLU A 305 -0.52 -15.32 -28.99
C GLU A 305 0.81 -15.98 -28.53
N SER A 306 1.85 -15.18 -28.28
CA SER A 306 3.08 -15.63 -27.64
C SER A 306 3.03 -15.49 -26.12
N ALA A 307 3.84 -16.28 -25.43
CA ALA A 307 3.91 -16.32 -23.98
C ALA A 307 4.82 -15.22 -23.42
N ALA A 308 4.25 -14.24 -22.70
CA ALA A 308 4.99 -13.23 -21.96
C ALA A 308 5.24 -13.69 -20.52
N SER A 309 6.49 -13.65 -20.05
CA SER A 309 6.84 -14.11 -18.70
C SER A 309 6.68 -12.99 -17.67
N PHE A 310 6.04 -13.32 -16.54
CA PHE A 310 5.89 -12.45 -15.38
C PHE A 310 6.24 -13.19 -14.10
N SER A 311 6.81 -12.46 -13.14
CA SER A 311 7.12 -12.99 -11.83
C SER A 311 6.92 -11.94 -10.74
N VAL A 312 6.54 -12.41 -9.56
CA VAL A 312 6.49 -11.64 -8.32
C VAL A 312 7.26 -12.42 -7.24
N SER A 313 7.87 -11.70 -6.30
CA SER A 313 8.45 -12.30 -5.10
C SER A 313 7.79 -11.70 -3.87
N ALA A 314 7.30 -12.55 -2.98
CA ALA A 314 6.67 -12.14 -1.74
C ALA A 314 7.14 -12.99 -0.55
N THR A 315 7.16 -12.35 0.61
CA THR A 315 7.33 -12.97 1.94
C THR A 315 6.02 -12.92 2.71
N GLY A 316 5.92 -13.69 3.80
CA GLY A 316 4.73 -13.81 4.65
C GLY A 316 4.64 -15.22 5.23
N ILE A 317 3.73 -15.45 6.18
CA ILE A 317 3.52 -16.80 6.70
C ILE A 317 2.88 -17.68 5.61
N PRO A 318 3.48 -18.84 5.27
CA PRO A 318 2.87 -19.79 4.33
C PRO A 318 1.58 -20.42 4.90
N PRO A 319 0.65 -20.87 4.04
CA PRO A 319 0.75 -20.88 2.57
C PRO A 319 0.45 -19.51 1.95
N LEU A 320 1.36 -19.02 1.12
CA LEU A 320 1.08 -17.91 0.22
C LEU A 320 0.36 -18.44 -1.02
N THR A 321 -0.74 -17.81 -1.37
CA THR A 321 -1.50 -18.06 -2.60
C THR A 321 -1.30 -16.90 -3.55
N TYR A 322 -1.25 -17.22 -4.85
CA TYR A 322 -1.08 -16.24 -5.91
C TYR A 322 -2.29 -16.30 -6.83
N ARG A 323 -2.62 -15.20 -7.48
CA ARG A 323 -3.61 -15.16 -8.55
C ARG A 323 -3.29 -14.06 -9.54
N TRP A 324 -2.90 -14.44 -10.75
CA TRP A 324 -2.71 -13.49 -11.84
C TRP A 324 -4.05 -13.02 -12.39
N GLN A 325 -4.13 -11.71 -12.65
CA GLN A 325 -5.34 -11.04 -13.10
C GLN A 325 -5.03 -10.12 -14.29
N ILE A 326 -6.02 -9.95 -15.16
CA ILE A 326 -6.01 -9.00 -16.26
C ILE A 326 -7.12 -7.97 -16.05
N ARG A 327 -6.87 -6.71 -16.37
CA ARG A 327 -7.87 -5.65 -16.30
C ARG A 327 -8.82 -5.75 -17.50
N THR A 328 -10.13 -5.77 -17.24
CA THR A 328 -11.17 -5.92 -18.28
C THR A 328 -12.04 -4.66 -18.45
N ALA A 329 -12.06 -3.76 -17.47
CA ALA A 329 -12.67 -2.43 -17.54
C ALA A 329 -11.97 -1.50 -16.51
N PRO A 330 -12.28 -0.20 -16.45
CA PRO A 330 -11.76 0.67 -15.40
C PRO A 330 -12.00 0.06 -14.01
N GLU A 331 -10.92 -0.09 -13.24
CA GLU A 331 -10.86 -0.76 -11.92
C GLU A 331 -11.47 -2.17 -11.81
N THR A 332 -11.79 -2.80 -12.95
CA THR A 332 -12.34 -4.15 -12.98
C THR A 332 -11.26 -5.14 -13.42
N TRP A 333 -11.04 -6.16 -12.59
CA TRP A 333 -10.00 -7.18 -12.77
C TRP A 333 -10.61 -8.57 -12.83
N ALA A 334 -10.16 -9.38 -13.79
CA ALA A 334 -10.58 -10.76 -13.96
C ALA A 334 -9.43 -11.72 -13.67
N ASN A 335 -9.73 -12.81 -12.98
CA ASN A 335 -8.77 -13.89 -12.73
C ASN A 335 -8.41 -14.60 -14.03
N LEU A 336 -7.12 -14.66 -14.34
CA LEU A 336 -6.63 -15.51 -15.41
C LEU A 336 -6.68 -16.98 -14.97
N THR A 337 -6.89 -17.87 -15.93
CA THR A 337 -6.86 -19.32 -15.73
C THR A 337 -6.03 -19.96 -16.83
N THR A 338 -5.85 -21.29 -16.77
CA THR A 338 -5.21 -22.08 -17.83
C THR A 338 -6.11 -22.28 -19.06
N THR A 339 -7.37 -21.81 -19.00
CA THR A 339 -8.30 -21.79 -20.13
C THR A 339 -8.47 -20.36 -20.62
N PRO A 340 -8.59 -20.10 -21.93
CA PRO A 340 -8.80 -18.75 -22.45
C PRO A 340 -10.01 -18.05 -21.82
N LEU A 341 -9.73 -16.93 -21.15
CA LEU A 341 -10.73 -15.96 -20.69
C LEU A 341 -11.07 -15.03 -21.84
N ALA A 342 -12.33 -15.01 -22.26
CA ALA A 342 -12.81 -14.06 -23.25
C ALA A 342 -12.74 -12.62 -22.72
N LEU A 343 -12.18 -11.71 -23.51
CA LEU A 343 -12.15 -10.29 -23.21
C LEU A 343 -13.39 -9.60 -23.79
N PRO A 344 -13.90 -8.51 -23.17
CA PRO A 344 -15.10 -7.81 -23.65
C PRO A 344 -15.03 -7.35 -25.11
N CYS A 345 -13.83 -7.16 -25.63
CA CYS A 345 -13.54 -6.68 -26.98
C CYS A 345 -13.34 -7.79 -28.02
N GLY A 346 -13.57 -9.07 -27.68
CA GLY A 346 -13.53 -10.20 -28.61
C GLY A 346 -12.20 -10.97 -28.67
N GLY A 347 -11.13 -10.46 -28.06
CA GLY A 347 -9.88 -11.19 -27.83
C GLY A 347 -9.97 -12.18 -26.66
N TRP A 348 -8.87 -12.84 -26.32
CA TRP A 348 -8.79 -13.72 -25.16
C TRP A 348 -7.43 -13.64 -24.46
N ALA A 349 -7.40 -13.95 -23.16
CA ALA A 349 -6.19 -14.04 -22.36
C ALA A 349 -6.15 -15.31 -21.52
N GLN A 350 -4.98 -15.91 -21.33
CA GLN A 350 -4.78 -17.05 -20.42
C GLN A 350 -3.42 -16.99 -19.73
N ALA A 351 -3.29 -17.72 -18.63
CA ALA A 351 -2.04 -17.88 -17.91
C ALA A 351 -1.67 -19.37 -17.77
N SER A 352 -0.39 -19.71 -17.96
CA SER A 352 0.08 -21.10 -17.86
C SER A 352 0.02 -21.64 -16.42
N THR A 353 0.34 -20.79 -15.44
CA THR A 353 0.37 -21.11 -14.01
C THR A 353 -0.25 -19.94 -13.21
N PRO A 354 -1.57 -19.74 -13.32
CA PRO A 354 -2.26 -18.55 -12.80
C PRO A 354 -2.13 -18.38 -11.28
N ASP A 355 -1.86 -19.47 -10.56
CA ASP A 355 -1.76 -19.50 -9.10
C ASP A 355 -0.32 -19.62 -8.57
N ALA A 356 0.69 -19.33 -9.40
CA ALA A 356 2.10 -19.38 -9.03
C ALA A 356 2.75 -17.98 -9.01
N ALA A 357 3.83 -17.85 -8.23
CA ALA A 357 4.65 -16.64 -8.15
C ALA A 357 5.26 -16.23 -9.51
N ALA A 358 5.45 -17.17 -10.42
CA ALA A 358 5.82 -16.92 -11.81
C ALA A 358 4.80 -17.56 -12.76
N THR A 359 4.49 -16.86 -13.86
CA THR A 359 3.57 -17.33 -14.88
C THR A 359 3.98 -16.84 -16.26
N GLN A 360 3.41 -17.47 -17.28
CA GLN A 360 3.40 -16.93 -18.63
C GLN A 360 1.97 -16.55 -18.99
N ILE A 361 1.79 -15.33 -19.50
CA ILE A 361 0.50 -14.82 -19.96
C ILE A 361 0.53 -14.76 -21.48
N THR A 362 -0.49 -15.32 -22.11
CA THR A 362 -0.70 -15.28 -23.56
C THR A 362 -1.99 -14.55 -23.86
N ILE A 363 -1.96 -13.63 -24.82
CA ILE A 363 -3.11 -12.83 -25.23
C ILE A 363 -3.27 -12.94 -26.75
N SER A 364 -4.48 -13.28 -27.18
CA SER A 364 -4.94 -12.94 -28.53
C SER A 364 -5.61 -11.58 -28.44
N PRO A 365 -5.01 -10.54 -29.04
CA PRO A 365 -5.40 -9.17 -28.80
C PRO A 365 -6.79 -8.87 -29.36
N CYS A 366 -7.39 -7.83 -28.82
CA CYS A 366 -8.56 -7.21 -29.39
C CYS A 366 -8.13 -6.31 -30.54
N ALA A 367 -9.00 -6.15 -31.54
CA ALA A 367 -8.72 -5.28 -32.67
C ALA A 367 -8.39 -3.84 -32.19
N GLY A 368 -7.27 -3.30 -32.66
CA GLY A 368 -6.79 -1.96 -32.30
C GLY A 368 -6.28 -1.80 -30.86
N VAL A 369 -6.12 -2.89 -30.09
CA VAL A 369 -5.61 -2.84 -28.72
C VAL A 369 -4.26 -3.54 -28.63
N SER A 370 -3.21 -2.77 -28.40
CA SER A 370 -1.84 -3.26 -28.27
C SER A 370 -1.33 -3.30 -26.84
N THR A 371 -2.11 -2.85 -25.84
CA THR A 371 -1.63 -2.81 -24.44
C THR A 371 -2.66 -3.39 -23.48
N TYR A 372 -2.19 -4.23 -22.57
CA TYR A 372 -2.99 -4.87 -21.53
C TYR A 372 -2.38 -4.64 -20.16
N ARG A 373 -3.22 -4.42 -19.14
CA ARG A 373 -2.74 -4.31 -17.75
C ARG A 373 -2.94 -5.63 -17.04
N VAL A 374 -1.87 -6.13 -16.42
CA VAL A 374 -1.87 -7.36 -15.63
C VAL A 374 -1.33 -7.08 -14.22
N ARG A 375 -1.79 -7.85 -13.24
CA ARG A 375 -1.30 -7.80 -11.85
C ARG A 375 -1.35 -9.18 -11.23
N CYS A 376 -0.67 -9.36 -10.10
CA CYS A 376 -0.81 -10.54 -9.25
C CYS A 376 -1.45 -10.14 -7.92
N ARG A 377 -2.42 -10.92 -7.42
CA ARG A 377 -2.88 -10.87 -6.03
C ARG A 377 -2.13 -11.94 -5.25
N VAL A 378 -1.42 -11.55 -4.20
CA VAL A 378 -0.76 -12.44 -3.24
C VAL A 378 -1.58 -12.45 -1.96
N ALA A 379 -1.85 -13.61 -1.38
CA ALA A 379 -2.73 -13.72 -0.23
C ALA A 379 -2.31 -14.83 0.73
N ASN A 380 -2.56 -14.64 2.01
CA ASN A 380 -2.60 -15.70 3.03
C ASN A 380 -3.70 -15.39 4.06
N ASP A 381 -3.74 -16.14 5.16
CA ASP A 381 -4.75 -15.98 6.21
C ASP A 381 -4.72 -14.59 6.87
N CYS A 382 -3.60 -13.87 6.82
CA CYS A 382 -3.48 -12.51 7.32
C CYS A 382 -4.10 -11.48 6.36
N GLY A 383 -4.17 -11.76 5.06
CA GLY A 383 -4.88 -10.91 4.11
C GLY A 383 -4.29 -10.92 2.71
N ASP A 384 -4.76 -9.97 1.91
CA ASP A 384 -4.45 -9.84 0.49
C ASP A 384 -3.57 -8.63 0.18
N LEU A 385 -2.68 -8.78 -0.78
CA LEU A 385 -1.84 -7.73 -1.32
C LEU A 385 -1.79 -7.83 -2.85
N ASN A 386 -2.23 -6.78 -3.54
CA ASN A 386 -2.08 -6.69 -4.99
C ASN A 386 -0.71 -6.10 -5.34
N THR A 387 -0.07 -6.63 -6.38
CA THR A 387 1.07 -5.96 -7.01
C THR A 387 0.64 -4.67 -7.68
N ASN A 388 1.61 -3.81 -7.99
CA ASN A 388 1.41 -2.80 -9.01
C ASN A 388 0.98 -3.49 -10.31
N HIS A 389 0.13 -2.81 -11.09
CA HIS A 389 -0.19 -3.30 -12.41
C HIS A 389 0.94 -2.99 -13.38
N VAL A 390 1.24 -3.94 -14.27
CA VAL A 390 2.23 -3.78 -15.34
C VAL A 390 1.55 -3.84 -16.69
N THR A 391 2.19 -3.22 -17.68
CA THR A 391 1.75 -3.25 -19.07
C THR A 391 2.39 -4.43 -19.79
N LEU A 392 1.54 -5.28 -20.39
CA LEU A 392 1.91 -6.19 -21.46
C LEU A 392 1.61 -5.50 -22.80
N THR A 393 2.66 -5.18 -23.54
CA THR A 393 2.55 -4.65 -24.90
C THR A 393 2.53 -5.81 -25.90
N ILE A 394 1.50 -5.87 -26.73
CA ILE A 394 1.43 -6.78 -27.87
C ILE A 394 2.14 -6.12 -29.03
N LEU A 395 3.26 -6.71 -29.42
CA LEU A 395 4.02 -6.29 -30.59
C LEU A 395 3.24 -6.67 -31.85
N PRO A 396 3.26 -5.80 -32.88
CA PRO A 396 2.70 -6.16 -34.18
C PRO A 396 3.47 -7.34 -34.78
N ASP A 397 2.83 -8.06 -35.69
CA ASP A 397 3.39 -9.24 -36.36
C ASP A 397 4.64 -8.94 -37.18
N TRP A 398 4.76 -7.71 -37.69
CA TRP A 398 5.91 -7.23 -38.43
C TRP A 398 7.12 -6.83 -37.55
N ASP A 399 6.97 -6.77 -36.22
CA ASP A 399 8.10 -6.48 -35.32
C ASP A 399 9.18 -7.56 -35.46
N PRO A 400 10.49 -7.20 -35.53
CA PRO A 400 11.56 -8.19 -35.65
C PRO A 400 11.57 -9.24 -34.55
N ALA A 401 11.12 -8.89 -33.33
CA ALA A 401 11.00 -9.82 -32.22
C ALA A 401 9.92 -10.89 -32.45
N CYS A 402 8.99 -10.64 -33.38
CA CYS A 402 7.91 -11.55 -33.78
C CYS A 402 8.21 -12.35 -35.04
N GLY A 403 9.42 -12.24 -35.58
CA GLY A 403 9.81 -12.89 -36.81
C GLY A 403 9.33 -12.15 -38.06
N GLY A 404 8.72 -10.97 -37.90
CA GLY A 404 8.54 -10.03 -38.99
C GLY A 404 9.89 -9.46 -39.47
N SER A 405 9.92 -8.89 -40.66
CA SER A 405 11.17 -8.31 -41.18
C SER A 405 11.60 -7.02 -40.45
N GLY A 406 10.69 -6.40 -39.69
CA GLY A 406 10.86 -5.07 -39.10
C GLY A 406 10.31 -3.88 -39.89
N CYS A 407 9.60 -4.07 -41.01
CA CYS A 407 8.88 -2.96 -41.66
C CYS A 407 7.42 -2.88 -41.28
N ASP A 408 6.96 -1.68 -40.97
CA ASP A 408 5.56 -1.37 -40.64
C ASP A 408 4.75 -1.11 -41.92
N PRO A 409 3.68 -1.88 -42.22
CA PRO A 409 2.78 -1.64 -43.33
C PRO A 409 1.68 -0.60 -43.03
N ASP A 410 1.65 -0.02 -41.83
CA ASP A 410 0.85 1.18 -41.51
C ASP A 410 1.79 2.40 -41.60
N VAL A 411 2.29 2.68 -42.79
CA VAL A 411 3.30 3.72 -43.02
C VAL A 411 2.79 5.13 -42.77
N ASN A 412 1.47 5.33 -42.69
CA ASN A 412 0.87 6.60 -42.31
C ASN A 412 0.49 6.70 -40.81
N CYS A 413 0.66 5.61 -40.07
CA CYS A 413 0.41 5.50 -38.63
C CYS A 413 -1.00 5.92 -38.20
N ASP A 414 -2.02 5.69 -39.04
CA ASP A 414 -3.41 5.97 -38.70
C ASP A 414 -4.10 4.84 -37.91
N GLY A 415 -3.38 3.72 -37.72
CA GLY A 415 -3.84 2.53 -37.02
C GLY A 415 -4.58 1.54 -37.91
N SER A 416 -4.64 1.76 -39.23
CA SER A 416 -5.35 0.93 -40.20
C SER A 416 -4.49 0.69 -41.44
N ILE A 417 -4.09 -0.55 -41.68
CA ILE A 417 -3.42 -0.94 -42.93
C ILE A 417 -4.44 -0.93 -44.08
N ASN A 418 -4.37 0.06 -44.97
CA ASN A 418 -5.33 0.29 -46.04
C ASN A 418 -4.75 1.07 -47.23
N GLY A 419 -5.61 1.51 -48.17
CA GLY A 419 -5.16 2.26 -49.36
C GLY A 419 -4.49 3.61 -49.05
N PHE A 420 -4.77 4.21 -47.89
CA PHE A 420 -4.13 5.45 -47.45
C PHE A 420 -2.64 5.26 -47.13
N ASP A 421 -2.18 4.05 -46.84
CA ASP A 421 -0.75 3.74 -46.66
C ASP A 421 0.00 3.77 -48.00
N ILE A 422 -0.65 3.28 -49.05
CA ILE A 422 -0.14 3.36 -50.42
C ILE A 422 -0.07 4.83 -50.83
N GLU A 423 -1.12 5.62 -50.61
CA GLU A 423 -1.14 7.06 -50.91
C GLU A 423 -0.06 7.83 -50.12
N ALA A 424 0.18 7.48 -48.86
CA ALA A 424 1.25 8.07 -48.06
C ALA A 424 2.64 7.70 -48.61
N THR A 425 2.83 6.46 -49.06
CA THR A 425 4.07 6.02 -49.72
C THR A 425 4.30 6.75 -51.03
N GLU A 426 3.25 6.93 -51.84
CA GLU A 426 3.32 7.71 -53.08
C GLU A 426 3.75 9.15 -52.83
N GLN A 427 3.26 9.78 -51.75
CA GLN A 427 3.66 11.12 -51.34
C GLN A 427 5.13 11.14 -50.88
N ALA A 428 5.53 10.18 -50.05
CA ALA A 428 6.87 10.10 -49.49
C ALA A 428 7.95 9.85 -50.55
N VAL A 429 7.70 8.99 -51.53
CA VAL A 429 8.59 8.77 -52.70
C VAL A 429 8.76 10.05 -53.54
N ASN A 430 7.80 10.97 -53.50
CA ASN A 430 7.89 12.29 -54.14
C ASN A 430 8.46 13.38 -53.21
N GLY A 431 8.98 13.01 -52.04
CA GLY A 431 9.61 13.89 -51.06
C GLY A 431 8.65 14.56 -50.07
N ASP A 432 7.38 14.16 -50.03
CA ASP A 432 6.39 14.66 -49.06
C ASP A 432 6.12 13.62 -47.96
N PHE A 433 6.76 13.81 -46.82
CA PHE A 433 6.65 12.94 -45.65
C PHE A 433 5.57 13.40 -44.65
N SER A 434 4.68 14.32 -45.05
CA SER A 434 3.69 14.91 -44.13
C SER A 434 2.70 13.90 -43.53
N ASN A 435 2.43 12.81 -44.26
CA ASN A 435 1.57 11.71 -43.82
C ASN A 435 2.33 10.38 -43.74
N PHE A 436 3.66 10.41 -43.59
CA PHE A 436 4.52 9.22 -43.60
C PHE A 436 5.35 9.18 -42.32
N CYS A 437 5.16 8.16 -41.49
CA CYS A 437 5.72 8.11 -40.15
C CYS A 437 7.07 7.37 -40.06
N GLN A 438 7.51 6.74 -41.14
CA GLN A 438 8.84 6.14 -41.21
C GLN A 438 9.91 7.15 -41.65
N ALA A 439 11.17 6.86 -41.32
CA ALA A 439 12.29 7.76 -41.59
C ALA A 439 12.74 7.79 -43.07
N SER A 440 12.23 6.89 -43.90
CA SER A 440 12.66 6.67 -45.29
C SER A 440 11.55 6.02 -46.09
N ALA A 441 11.33 6.46 -47.33
CA ALA A 441 10.35 5.86 -48.23
C ALA A 441 10.90 4.63 -48.99
N ASP A 442 12.19 4.29 -48.78
CA ASP A 442 12.86 3.08 -49.31
C ASP A 442 12.38 1.83 -48.53
N LEU A 443 11.15 1.41 -48.84
CA LEU A 443 10.45 0.31 -48.20
C LEU A 443 11.01 -1.05 -48.64
N ASN A 444 11.53 -1.16 -49.85
CA ASN A 444 12.10 -2.41 -50.36
C ASN A 444 13.61 -2.56 -50.05
N SER A 445 14.22 -1.54 -49.45
CA SER A 445 15.64 -1.51 -49.06
C SER A 445 16.62 -1.69 -50.22
N ASP A 446 16.25 -1.24 -51.42
CA ASP A 446 17.12 -1.25 -52.61
C ASP A 446 18.04 -0.02 -52.69
N GLY A 447 17.84 0.95 -51.77
CA GLY A 447 18.61 2.18 -51.68
C GLY A 447 18.05 3.33 -52.53
N ALA A 448 16.90 3.17 -53.18
CA ALA A 448 16.27 4.18 -54.01
C ALA A 448 14.77 4.31 -53.73
N GLU A 449 14.35 5.49 -53.25
CA GLU A 449 12.94 5.84 -53.06
C GLU A 449 12.24 6.03 -54.42
N ASN A 450 11.47 5.05 -54.88
CA ASN A 450 10.88 5.03 -56.22
C ASN A 450 9.57 4.19 -56.30
N GLY A 451 9.07 3.96 -57.52
CA GLY A 451 7.84 3.20 -57.75
C GLY A 451 7.82 1.78 -57.19
N PHE A 452 8.99 1.15 -57.03
CA PHE A 452 9.11 -0.18 -56.44
C PHE A 452 8.80 -0.20 -54.94
N ASP A 453 8.91 0.93 -54.23
CA ASP A 453 8.49 1.05 -52.83
C ASP A 453 6.97 1.09 -52.70
N ILE A 454 6.30 1.79 -53.63
CA ILE A 454 4.83 1.82 -53.72
C ILE A 454 4.31 0.41 -54.02
N GLU A 455 4.91 -0.31 -54.99
CA GLU A 455 4.54 -1.71 -55.28
C GLU A 455 4.78 -2.63 -54.07
N THR A 456 5.82 -2.37 -53.29
CA THR A 456 6.11 -3.11 -52.06
C THR A 456 5.05 -2.85 -51.01
N GLU A 457 4.62 -1.60 -50.86
CA GLU A 457 3.55 -1.25 -49.92
C GLU A 457 2.19 -1.79 -50.35
N GLU A 458 1.87 -1.73 -51.65
CA GLU A 458 0.67 -2.38 -52.18
C GLU A 458 0.64 -3.87 -51.85
N GLN A 459 1.77 -4.57 -51.96
CA GLN A 459 1.86 -5.96 -51.58
C GLN A 459 1.61 -6.15 -50.08
N ARG A 460 2.20 -5.31 -49.23
CA ARG A 460 2.05 -5.36 -47.76
C ARG A 460 0.64 -5.06 -47.28
N VAL A 461 0.00 -4.03 -47.82
CA VAL A 461 -1.42 -3.72 -47.56
C VAL A 461 -2.33 -4.90 -47.94
N ASN A 462 -1.92 -5.69 -48.93
CA ASN A 462 -2.59 -6.93 -49.33
C ASN A 462 -2.14 -8.18 -48.54
N GLY A 463 -1.40 -8.01 -47.44
CA GLY A 463 -0.99 -9.09 -46.54
C GLY A 463 0.24 -9.87 -47.01
N ALA A 464 1.01 -9.35 -47.97
CA ALA A 464 2.32 -9.90 -48.25
C ALA A 464 3.25 -9.65 -47.05
N PRO A 465 4.09 -10.64 -46.70
CA PRO A 465 5.10 -10.40 -45.69
C PRO A 465 6.07 -9.34 -46.22
N CYS A 466 6.59 -8.57 -45.27
CA CYS A 466 7.88 -8.00 -45.47
C CYS A 466 9.00 -9.09 -45.58
#